data_AF-A0A4R6PSN5-F1
#
_entry.id   AF-A0A4R6PSN5-F1
#
_cell.length_a   1.000
_cell.length_b   1.000
_cell.length_c   1.000
_cell.angle_alpha   90.00
_cell.angle_beta   90.00
_cell.angle_gamma   90.00
#
_symmetry.space_group_name_H-M   'P 1'
#
loop_
_entity.id
_entity.type
_entity.pdbx_description
1 polymer ?
#
loop_
_entity_poly.entity_id
_entity_poly.type
_entity_poly.pdbx_seq_one_letter_code
_entity_poly.pdbx_strand_id
1 'polypeptide(L)'
;MQFNVTPYAKRNALAFCGLSLLLFVLLVFAHLVRDDIPVGVTVVIGATSGVLLLLGIGKLIEPPVSLAITPEHITYLHRRGSWQISWDNIIRYDVPRVSRLLDLEDAPFLGFRLHDIDEVLQSISPRLASALLFEQRQLLTMALRHQRPDKNDYSEYFEIPDKYVSPEGIVYKGLIASFAVRMQQLRELLGYDLYVSATALDRDVYEFIAHLQKLQASRNEAASQSDD
;
A
#
# COMPACT_ATOMS: atom_id res chain seq x y z
N MET A 1 13.89 10.11 17.70
CA MET A 1 13.17 8.87 18.07
C MET A 1 12.53 8.32 16.81
N GLN A 2 12.76 7.06 16.44
CA GLN A 2 12.24 6.46 15.21
C GLN A 2 10.96 5.67 15.53
N PHE A 3 9.87 5.95 14.81
CA PHE A 3 8.59 5.26 14.97
C PHE A 3 8.37 4.31 13.80
N ASN A 4 8.21 3.01 14.08
CA ASN A 4 8.02 1.99 13.05
C ASN A 4 6.58 1.49 13.07
N VAL A 5 5.94 1.51 11.91
CA VAL A 5 4.56 1.04 11.68
C VAL A 5 4.63 -0.40 11.19
N THR A 6 3.98 -1.31 11.91
CA THR A 6 3.86 -2.70 11.48
C THR A 6 2.55 -2.90 10.71
N PRO A 7 2.56 -3.52 9.51
CA PRO A 7 1.35 -3.65 8.72
C PRO A 7 0.30 -4.54 9.39
N TYR A 8 -0.96 -4.10 9.41
CA TYR A 8 -2.10 -4.86 9.96
C TYR A 8 -2.27 -6.22 9.28
N ALA A 9 -1.97 -6.30 7.98
CA ALA A 9 -2.14 -7.51 7.18
C ALA A 9 -1.29 -8.71 7.67
N LYS A 10 -0.17 -8.46 8.37
CA LYS A 10 0.69 -9.50 8.97
C LYS A 10 0.08 -10.17 10.20
N ARG A 11 -0.97 -9.61 10.79
CA ARG A 11 -1.63 -10.16 11.98
C ARG A 11 -2.20 -11.56 11.68
N ASN A 12 -2.01 -12.48 12.63
CA ASN A 12 -2.46 -13.88 12.59
C ASN A 12 -1.75 -14.82 11.58
N ALA A 13 -0.68 -14.39 10.90
CA ALA A 13 0.03 -15.23 9.91
C ALA A 13 0.44 -16.61 10.47
N LEU A 14 1.02 -16.63 11.68
CA LEU A 14 1.41 -17.85 12.39
C LEU A 14 0.22 -18.74 12.76
N ALA A 15 -0.93 -18.14 13.10
CA ALA A 15 -2.14 -18.91 13.41
C ALA A 15 -2.68 -19.63 12.17
N PHE A 16 -2.63 -19.00 10.99
CA PHE A 16 -3.02 -19.64 9.72
C PHE A 16 -2.08 -20.81 9.38
N CYS A 17 -0.77 -20.64 9.49
CA CYS A 17 0.19 -21.72 9.29
C CYS A 17 0.02 -22.85 10.31
N GLY A 18 -0.18 -22.51 11.59
CA GLY A 18 -0.39 -23.50 12.65
C GLY A 18 -1.68 -24.30 12.47
N LEU A 19 -2.79 -23.64 12.13
CA LEU A 19 -4.06 -24.30 11.86
C LEU A 19 -3.99 -25.19 10.61
N SER A 20 -3.32 -24.73 9.56
CA SER A 20 -3.06 -25.53 8.35
C SER A 20 -2.29 -26.81 8.68
N LEU A 21 -1.19 -26.69 9.43
CA LEU A 21 -0.37 -27.83 9.84
C LEU A 21 -1.17 -28.80 10.73
N LEU A 22 -1.95 -28.29 11.68
CA LEU A 22 -2.80 -29.11 12.55
C LEU A 22 -3.82 -29.92 11.74
N LEU A 23 -4.52 -29.29 10.79
CA LEU A 23 -5.48 -29.98 9.92
C LEU A 23 -4.81 -31.05 9.05
N PHE A 24 -3.62 -30.76 8.54
CA PHE A 24 -2.85 -31.71 7.74
C PHE A 24 -2.42 -32.92 8.58
N VAL A 25 -1.88 -32.70 9.77
CA VAL A 25 -1.47 -33.76 10.70
C VAL A 25 -2.68 -34.61 11.13
N LEU A 26 -3.81 -33.98 11.44
CA LEU A 26 -5.04 -34.68 11.82
C LEU A 26 -5.55 -35.56 10.66
N LEU A 27 -5.51 -35.05 9.42
CA LEU A 27 -5.87 -35.82 8.24
C LEU A 27 -4.96 -37.04 8.04
N VAL A 28 -3.64 -36.86 8.15
CA VAL A 28 -2.67 -37.96 8.03
C VAL A 28 -2.88 -38.99 9.15
N PHE A 29 -3.07 -38.53 10.38
CA PHE A 29 -3.34 -39.40 11.52
C PHE A 29 -4.64 -40.19 11.34
N ALA A 30 -5.69 -39.55 10.83
CA ALA A 30 -6.97 -40.21 10.57
C ALA A 30 -6.80 -41.36 9.56
N HIS A 31 -6.07 -41.13 8.45
CA HIS A 31 -5.75 -42.18 7.47
C HIS A 31 -4.88 -43.29 8.04
N LEU A 32 -4.04 -43.00 9.05
CA LEU A 32 -3.20 -44.00 9.71
C LEU A 32 -3.98 -44.90 10.68
N VAL A 33 -5.07 -44.38 11.26
CA VAL A 33 -5.94 -45.11 12.19
C VAL A 33 -7.09 -45.81 11.46
N ARG A 34 -7.51 -45.27 10.30
CA ARG A 34 -8.74 -45.66 9.61
C ARG A 34 -8.55 -45.65 8.09
N ASP A 35 -8.80 -46.79 7.45
CA ASP A 35 -8.69 -46.92 5.98
C ASP A 35 -10.00 -46.57 5.24
N ASP A 36 -11.15 -46.48 5.93
CA ASP A 36 -12.49 -46.26 5.37
C ASP A 36 -12.91 -44.78 5.31
N ILE A 37 -11.95 -43.85 5.32
CA ILE A 37 -12.25 -42.42 5.24
C ILE A 37 -12.82 -42.07 3.86
N PRO A 38 -14.01 -41.46 3.77
CA PRO A 38 -14.57 -41.04 2.49
C PRO A 38 -13.63 -40.08 1.75
N VAL A 39 -13.42 -40.33 0.46
CA VAL A 39 -12.55 -39.50 -0.40
C VAL A 39 -12.95 -38.03 -0.35
N GLY A 40 -14.25 -37.72 -0.31
CA GLY A 40 -14.74 -36.34 -0.23
C GLY A 40 -14.25 -35.58 1.01
N VAL A 41 -14.19 -36.24 2.17
CA VAL A 41 -13.69 -35.63 3.42
C VAL A 41 -12.20 -35.33 3.30
N THR A 42 -11.43 -36.27 2.74
CA THR A 42 -9.99 -36.11 2.50
C THR A 42 -9.71 -34.92 1.59
N VAL A 43 -10.45 -34.80 0.48
CA VAL A 43 -10.28 -33.70 -0.48
C VAL A 43 -10.61 -32.35 0.16
N VAL A 44 -11.72 -32.25 0.89
CA VAL A 44 -12.15 -30.98 1.50
C VAL A 44 -11.18 -30.51 2.58
N ILE A 45 -10.77 -31.39 3.50
CA ILE A 45 -9.84 -31.03 4.58
C ILE A 45 -8.44 -30.74 4.01
N GLY A 46 -7.97 -31.55 3.05
CA GLY A 46 -6.70 -31.33 2.37
C GLY A 46 -6.66 -30.00 1.63
N ALA A 47 -7.69 -29.68 0.86
CA ALA A 47 -7.80 -28.40 0.15
C ALA A 47 -7.86 -27.22 1.12
N THR A 48 -8.63 -27.34 2.21
CA THR A 48 -8.72 -26.29 3.24
C THR A 48 -7.38 -26.05 3.91
N SER A 49 -6.64 -27.11 4.28
CA SER A 49 -5.30 -27.01 4.83
C SER A 49 -4.34 -26.32 3.84
N GLY A 50 -4.38 -26.69 2.56
CA GLY A 50 -3.57 -26.06 1.52
C GLY A 50 -3.87 -24.58 1.35
N VAL A 51 -5.14 -24.19 1.30
CA VAL A 51 -5.56 -22.78 1.20
C VAL A 51 -5.09 -21.99 2.44
N LEU A 52 -5.28 -22.51 3.64
CA LEU A 52 -4.81 -21.87 4.87
C LEU A 52 -3.29 -21.72 4.90
N LEU A 53 -2.55 -22.70 4.37
CA LEU A 53 -1.08 -22.62 4.25
C LEU A 53 -0.67 -21.48 3.32
N LEU A 54 -1.27 -21.40 2.15
CA LEU A 54 -0.98 -20.36 1.16
C LEU A 54 -1.28 -18.97 1.71
N LEU A 55 -2.41 -18.80 2.42
CA LEU A 55 -2.74 -17.55 3.10
C LEU A 55 -1.74 -17.20 4.20
N GLY A 56 -1.33 -18.19 5.00
CA GLY A 56 -0.32 -18.01 6.05
C GLY A 56 1.03 -17.57 5.48
N ILE A 57 1.55 -18.28 4.47
CA ILE A 57 2.79 -17.93 3.78
C ILE A 57 2.70 -16.53 3.15
N GLY A 58 1.60 -16.22 2.49
CA GLY A 58 1.36 -14.90 1.90
C GLY A 58 1.49 -13.76 2.92
N LYS A 59 0.92 -13.95 4.11
CA LYS A 59 1.05 -13.01 5.24
C LYS A 59 2.44 -12.97 5.85
N LEU A 60 3.19 -14.07 5.86
CA LEU A 60 4.56 -14.11 6.39
C LEU A 60 5.56 -13.34 5.51
N ILE A 61 5.31 -13.28 4.19
CA ILE A 61 6.16 -12.58 3.22
C ILE A 61 6.02 -11.05 3.35
N GLU A 62 5.00 -10.54 4.03
CA GLU A 62 4.87 -9.10 4.25
C GLU A 62 5.99 -8.54 5.13
N PRO A 63 6.58 -7.40 4.73
CA PRO A 63 7.68 -6.79 5.46
C PRO A 63 7.24 -6.50 6.90
N PRO A 64 8.14 -6.66 7.88
CA PRO A 64 7.81 -6.44 9.29
C PRO A 64 7.43 -4.98 9.60
N VAL A 65 7.91 -4.04 8.79
CA VAL A 65 7.63 -2.61 8.90
C VAL A 65 7.18 -2.10 7.54
N SER A 66 6.12 -1.32 7.51
CA SER A 66 5.52 -0.73 6.31
C SER A 66 5.82 0.75 6.18
N LEU A 67 5.91 1.48 7.29
CA LEU A 67 6.33 2.87 7.35
C LEU A 67 7.32 3.06 8.49
N ALA A 68 8.44 3.72 8.22
CA ALA A 68 9.36 4.21 9.23
C ALA A 68 9.28 5.74 9.24
N ILE A 69 8.91 6.32 10.38
CA ILE A 69 8.72 7.74 10.56
C ILE A 69 9.81 8.26 11.49
N THR A 70 10.63 9.17 10.98
CA THR A 70 11.64 9.90 11.74
C THR A 70 11.27 11.39 11.81
N PRO A 71 11.95 12.21 12.63
CA PRO A 71 11.72 13.66 12.64
C PRO A 71 12.03 14.35 11.30
N GLU A 72 12.88 13.75 10.47
CA GLU A 72 13.32 14.31 9.18
C GLU A 72 12.43 13.79 8.04
N HIS A 73 12.15 12.49 8.02
CA HIS A 73 11.60 11.80 6.86
C HIS A 73 10.54 10.75 7.22
N ILE A 74 9.66 10.49 6.26
CA ILE A 74 8.77 9.33 6.23
C ILE A 74 9.27 8.39 5.14
N THR A 75 9.60 7.15 5.51
CA THR A 75 10.04 6.11 4.58
C THR A 75 8.98 5.03 4.48
N TYR A 76 8.50 4.78 3.26
CA TYR A 76 7.65 3.62 2.98
C TYR A 76 8.49 2.41 2.64
N LEU A 77 8.28 1.32 3.36
CA LEU A 77 9.00 0.06 3.23
C LEU A 77 8.08 -0.98 2.59
N HIS A 78 8.43 -1.40 1.38
CA HIS A 78 7.68 -2.37 0.60
C HIS A 78 8.52 -3.59 0.27
N ARG A 79 7.89 -4.74 0.00
CA ARG A 79 8.63 -5.98 -0.35
C ARG A 79 9.48 -5.83 -1.62
N ARG A 80 9.17 -4.84 -2.48
CA ARG A 80 9.84 -4.58 -3.77
C ARG A 80 10.77 -3.37 -3.75
N GLY A 81 10.96 -2.73 -2.60
CA GLY A 81 11.82 -1.55 -2.45
C GLY A 81 11.24 -0.56 -1.44
N SER A 82 11.71 0.68 -1.49
CA SER A 82 11.23 1.76 -0.63
C SER A 82 11.20 3.08 -1.40
N TRP A 83 10.42 4.03 -0.88
CA TRP A 83 10.53 5.44 -1.22
C TRP A 83 10.58 6.26 0.07
N GLN A 84 11.09 7.47 -0.01
CA GLN A 84 11.26 8.36 1.13
C GLN A 84 10.79 9.77 0.77
N ILE A 85 10.19 10.46 1.74
CA ILE A 85 9.78 11.87 1.63
C ILE A 85 10.16 12.62 2.89
N SER A 86 10.52 13.89 2.73
CA SER A 86 10.75 14.82 3.83
C SER A 86 9.45 15.39 4.36
N TRP A 87 9.38 15.66 5.67
CA TRP A 87 8.20 16.30 6.27
C TRP A 87 7.88 17.65 5.64
N ASP A 88 8.90 18.44 5.30
CA ASP A 88 8.74 19.77 4.72
C ASP A 88 8.22 19.74 3.27
N ASN A 89 8.33 18.59 2.60
CA ASN A 89 7.79 18.40 1.25
C ASN A 89 6.29 18.02 1.27
N ILE A 90 5.74 17.64 2.43
CA ILE A 90 4.34 17.23 2.55
C ILE A 90 3.45 18.46 2.70
N ILE A 91 2.63 18.73 1.68
CA ILE A 91 1.63 19.81 1.72
C ILE A 91 0.46 19.40 2.63
N ARG A 92 -0.05 18.17 2.43
CA ARG A 92 -1.13 17.60 3.23
C ARG A 92 -1.18 16.08 3.07
N TYR A 93 -1.77 15.43 4.05
CA TYR A 93 -2.11 14.01 4.00
C TYR A 93 -3.53 13.79 4.54
N ASP A 94 -4.31 12.98 3.85
CA ASP A 94 -5.69 12.64 4.25
C ASP A 94 -6.17 11.40 3.48
N VAL A 95 -7.37 10.92 3.79
CA VAL A 95 -8.03 9.84 3.06
C VAL A 95 -8.59 10.38 1.74
N PRO A 96 -8.18 9.84 0.57
CA PRO A 96 -8.74 10.24 -0.71
C PRO A 96 -10.22 9.87 -0.78
N ARG A 97 -11.08 10.86 -1.00
CA ARG A 97 -12.52 10.65 -1.13
C ARG A 97 -12.88 10.38 -2.57
N VAL A 98 -13.63 9.32 -2.82
CA VAL A 98 -14.20 9.05 -4.14
C VAL A 98 -15.71 9.13 -4.05
N SER A 99 -16.28 10.15 -4.67
CA SER A 99 -17.73 10.37 -4.64
C SER A 99 -18.44 9.36 -5.55
N ARG A 100 -19.23 8.45 -4.97
CA ARG A 100 -20.33 7.80 -5.69
C ARG A 100 -21.49 8.79 -5.76
N LEU A 101 -22.31 8.69 -6.81
CA LEU A 101 -23.42 9.58 -7.13
C LEU A 101 -24.42 9.82 -5.97
N LEU A 102 -24.44 8.95 -4.95
CA LEU A 102 -25.33 9.04 -3.79
C LEU A 102 -24.65 8.73 -2.43
N ASP A 103 -23.38 8.29 -2.41
CA ASP A 103 -22.62 8.00 -1.18
C ASP A 103 -21.14 8.34 -1.38
N LEU A 104 -20.51 8.98 -0.39
CA LEU A 104 -19.05 9.11 -0.36
C LEU A 104 -18.47 7.81 0.22
N GLU A 105 -17.77 7.03 -0.58
CA GLU A 105 -16.96 5.92 -0.07
C GLU A 105 -15.50 6.38 -0.01
N ASP A 106 -14.93 6.32 1.19
CA ASP A 106 -13.52 6.62 1.40
C ASP A 106 -12.66 5.53 0.76
N ALA A 107 -11.71 5.94 -0.08
CA ALA A 107 -10.75 4.99 -0.62
C ALA A 107 -9.88 4.47 0.54
N PRO A 108 -9.62 3.15 0.65
CA PRO A 108 -8.84 2.57 1.75
C PRO A 108 -7.33 2.84 1.58
N PHE A 109 -6.97 4.11 1.46
CA PHE A 109 -5.64 4.62 1.21
C PHE A 109 -5.41 5.88 2.05
N LEU A 110 -4.16 6.07 2.49
CA LEU A 110 -3.64 7.35 2.95
C LEU A 110 -2.97 8.05 1.78
N GLY A 111 -3.50 9.20 1.38
CA GLY A 111 -2.94 10.04 0.33
C GLY A 111 -1.94 11.04 0.87
N PHE A 112 -0.80 11.22 0.21
CA PHE A 112 0.15 12.32 0.46
C PHE A 112 0.20 13.23 -0.75
N ARG A 113 0.01 14.54 -0.53
CA ARG A 113 0.22 15.58 -1.53
C ARG A 113 1.57 16.23 -1.28
N LEU A 114 2.39 16.27 -2.32
CA LEU A 114 3.77 16.73 -2.24
C LEU A 114 3.95 18.08 -2.96
N HIS A 115 4.91 18.86 -2.48
CA HIS A 115 5.35 20.08 -3.15
C HIS A 115 6.20 19.72 -4.37
N ASP A 116 7.24 18.92 -4.16
CA ASP A 116 8.12 18.37 -5.18
C ASP A 116 8.01 16.83 -5.22
N ILE A 117 7.72 16.29 -6.39
CA ILE A 117 7.65 14.85 -6.60
C ILE A 117 9.01 14.24 -6.93
N ASP A 118 10.00 15.06 -7.32
CA ASP A 118 11.31 14.59 -7.77
C ASP A 118 12.10 13.93 -6.63
N GLU A 119 11.94 14.38 -5.39
CA GLU A 119 12.45 13.71 -4.18
C GLU A 119 12.05 12.20 -4.15
N VAL A 120 10.81 11.90 -4.54
CA VAL A 120 10.31 10.52 -4.59
C VAL A 120 10.78 9.82 -5.85
N LEU A 121 10.68 10.46 -7.01
CA LEU A 121 11.04 9.86 -8.28
C LEU A 121 12.52 9.50 -8.38
N GLN A 122 13.39 10.23 -7.66
CA GLN A 122 14.82 9.93 -7.56
C GLN A 122 15.15 8.86 -6.51
N SER A 123 14.37 8.76 -5.43
CA SER A 123 14.60 7.77 -4.36
C SER A 123 13.97 6.40 -4.65
N ILE A 124 12.88 6.35 -5.43
CA ILE A 124 12.13 5.12 -5.70
C ILE A 124 12.87 4.17 -6.65
N SER A 125 12.86 2.87 -6.32
CA SER A 125 13.40 1.85 -7.23
C SER A 125 12.43 1.59 -8.41
N PRO A 126 12.92 1.30 -9.63
CA PRO A 126 12.05 0.93 -10.77
C PRO A 126 11.14 -0.27 -10.48
N ARG A 127 11.60 -1.20 -9.64
CA ARG A 127 10.82 -2.37 -9.20
C ARG A 127 9.65 -1.97 -8.32
N LEU A 128 9.85 -1.02 -7.40
CA LEU A 128 8.76 -0.49 -6.59
C LEU A 128 7.80 0.34 -7.44
N ALA A 129 8.31 1.21 -8.32
CA ALA A 129 7.49 1.99 -9.25
C ALA A 129 6.54 1.08 -10.06
N SER A 130 7.07 0.00 -10.65
CA SER A 130 6.25 -0.99 -11.36
C SER A 130 5.21 -1.66 -10.45
N ALA A 131 5.58 -2.04 -9.23
CA ALA A 131 4.65 -2.64 -8.27
C ALA A 131 3.48 -1.72 -7.94
N LEU A 132 3.78 -0.46 -7.63
CA LEU A 132 2.77 0.54 -7.28
C LEU A 132 1.83 0.82 -8.45
N LEU A 133 2.33 0.84 -9.70
CA LEU A 133 1.49 0.98 -10.89
C LEU A 133 0.41 -0.11 -10.98
N PHE A 134 0.75 -1.36 -10.64
CA PHE A 134 -0.20 -2.47 -10.61
C PHE A 134 -1.16 -2.37 -9.42
N GLU A 135 -0.65 -2.08 -8.23
CA GLU A 135 -1.43 -1.95 -6.99
C GLU A 135 -2.45 -0.81 -7.08
N GLN A 136 -2.10 0.30 -7.74
CA GLN A 136 -2.94 1.48 -7.92
C GLN A 136 -3.86 1.40 -9.16
N ARG A 137 -3.82 0.32 -9.95
CA ARG A 137 -4.63 0.21 -11.18
C ARG A 137 -6.14 0.30 -10.90
N GLN A 138 -6.59 -0.38 -9.84
CA GLN A 138 -7.99 -0.35 -9.42
C GLN A 138 -8.39 1.03 -8.90
N LEU A 139 -7.51 1.67 -8.11
CA LEU A 139 -7.72 3.03 -7.61
C LEU A 139 -7.89 4.03 -8.76
N LEU A 140 -7.02 3.99 -9.78
CA LEU A 140 -7.14 4.84 -10.95
C LEU A 140 -8.45 4.57 -11.70
N THR A 141 -8.79 3.30 -11.95
CA THR A 141 -10.02 2.92 -12.66
C THR A 141 -11.25 3.45 -11.95
N MET A 142 -11.28 3.33 -10.62
CA MET A 142 -12.34 3.86 -9.78
C MET A 142 -12.41 5.39 -9.88
N ALA A 143 -11.27 6.08 -9.72
CA ALA A 143 -11.18 7.53 -9.83
C ALA A 143 -11.67 8.05 -11.19
N LEU A 144 -11.29 7.40 -12.29
CA LEU A 144 -11.69 7.75 -13.65
C LEU A 144 -13.20 7.61 -13.87
N ARG A 145 -13.79 6.49 -13.45
CA ARG A 145 -15.24 6.26 -13.57
C ARG A 145 -16.06 7.31 -12.82
N HIS A 146 -15.53 7.82 -11.71
CA HIS A 146 -16.23 8.80 -10.88
C HIS A 146 -16.05 10.24 -11.37
N GLN A 147 -14.83 10.63 -11.75
CA GLN A 147 -14.56 12.02 -12.12
C GLN A 147 -14.71 12.32 -13.61
N ARG A 148 -14.65 11.28 -14.44
CA ARG A 148 -14.80 11.37 -15.90
C ARG A 148 -15.84 10.34 -16.37
N PRO A 149 -17.10 10.39 -15.88
CA PRO A 149 -18.13 9.41 -16.23
C PRO A 149 -18.53 9.47 -17.71
N ASP A 150 -18.41 10.64 -18.34
CA ASP A 150 -18.79 10.86 -19.74
C ASP A 150 -17.76 10.30 -20.74
N LYS A 151 -16.61 9.82 -20.25
CA LYS A 151 -15.54 9.30 -21.11
C LYS A 151 -15.75 7.81 -21.36
N ASN A 152 -15.95 7.45 -22.63
CA ASN A 152 -16.22 6.07 -23.04
C ASN A 152 -14.96 5.19 -23.15
N ASP A 153 -13.76 5.79 -23.22
CA ASP A 153 -12.50 5.08 -23.33
C ASP A 153 -11.45 5.65 -22.37
N TYR A 154 -10.85 4.78 -21.56
CA TYR A 154 -9.80 5.12 -20.59
C TYR A 154 -8.42 4.61 -21.00
N SER A 155 -8.26 4.05 -22.19
CA SER A 155 -7.02 3.39 -22.64
C SER A 155 -5.80 4.28 -22.54
N GLU A 156 -5.92 5.58 -22.86
CA GLU A 156 -4.86 6.58 -22.73
C GLU A 156 -4.24 6.67 -21.32
N TYR A 157 -5.01 6.39 -20.26
CA TYR A 157 -4.53 6.47 -18.88
C TYR A 157 -3.66 5.27 -18.48
N PHE A 158 -3.64 4.23 -19.31
CA PHE A 158 -2.86 3.00 -19.11
C PHE A 158 -1.73 2.84 -20.13
N GLU A 159 -1.57 3.80 -21.04
CA GLU A 159 -0.44 3.83 -21.97
C GLU A 159 0.88 4.06 -21.22
N ILE A 160 1.95 3.47 -21.75
CA ILE A 160 3.30 3.60 -21.19
C ILE A 160 3.96 4.79 -21.88
N PRO A 161 4.27 5.89 -21.16
CA PRO A 161 4.94 7.03 -21.74
C PRO A 161 6.41 6.74 -22.03
N ASP A 162 6.94 7.31 -23.12
CA ASP A 162 8.37 7.23 -23.46
C ASP A 162 9.25 7.95 -22.42
N LYS A 163 8.79 9.12 -21.95
CA LYS A 163 9.46 9.96 -20.96
C LYS A 163 8.46 10.81 -20.17
N TYR A 164 8.89 11.26 -19.01
CA TYR A 164 8.24 12.28 -18.21
C TYR A 164 9.23 13.41 -17.94
N VAL A 165 8.78 14.66 -17.95
CA VAL A 165 9.59 15.83 -17.60
C VAL A 165 8.95 16.50 -16.40
N SER A 166 9.68 16.58 -15.29
CA SER A 166 9.18 17.19 -14.06
C SER A 166 9.10 18.72 -14.17
N PRO A 167 8.39 19.41 -13.25
CA PRO A 167 8.39 20.87 -13.19
C PRO A 167 9.79 21.48 -13.07
N GLU A 168 10.75 20.77 -12.48
CA GLU A 168 12.16 21.19 -12.38
C GLU A 168 12.98 20.94 -13.66
N GLY A 169 12.36 20.33 -14.68
CA GLY A 169 12.98 20.03 -15.97
C GLY A 169 13.74 18.69 -16.00
N ILE A 170 13.62 17.86 -14.97
CA ILE A 170 14.30 16.56 -14.91
C ILE A 170 13.57 15.56 -15.81
N VAL A 171 14.34 14.83 -16.63
CA VAL A 171 13.79 13.86 -17.58
C VAL A 171 13.86 12.44 -17.03
N TYR A 172 12.70 11.87 -16.74
CA TYR A 172 12.54 10.47 -16.32
C TYR A 172 12.16 9.60 -17.51
N LYS A 173 12.55 8.32 -17.49
CA LYS A 173 12.28 7.34 -18.56
C LYS A 173 11.80 6.00 -18.00
N GLY A 174 11.19 5.18 -18.86
CA GLY A 174 10.78 3.82 -18.53
C GLY A 174 9.76 3.74 -17.39
N LEU A 175 9.96 2.82 -16.45
CA LEU A 175 9.02 2.57 -15.34
C LEU A 175 8.85 3.78 -14.42
N ILE A 176 9.92 4.57 -14.20
CA ILE A 176 9.82 5.79 -13.37
C ILE A 176 9.01 6.86 -14.09
N ALA A 177 9.16 7.02 -15.42
CA ALA A 177 8.31 7.92 -16.19
C ALA A 177 6.83 7.52 -16.14
N SER A 178 6.55 6.21 -16.27
CA SER A 178 5.20 5.68 -16.15
C SER A 178 4.60 5.96 -14.78
N PHE A 179 5.38 5.79 -13.72
CA PHE A 179 4.96 6.09 -12.36
C PHE A 179 4.74 7.59 -12.12
N ALA A 180 5.61 8.46 -12.64
CA ALA A 180 5.44 9.90 -12.55
C ALA A 180 4.15 10.38 -13.25
N VAL A 181 3.87 9.88 -14.45
CA VAL A 181 2.59 10.15 -15.14
C VAL A 181 1.40 9.63 -14.32
N ARG A 182 1.52 8.45 -13.68
CA ARG A 182 0.47 7.94 -12.79
C ARG A 182 0.25 8.85 -11.58
N MET A 183 1.32 9.37 -10.96
CA MET A 183 1.21 10.34 -9.86
C MET A 183 0.47 11.59 -10.32
N GLN A 184 0.80 12.12 -11.50
CA GLN A 184 0.10 13.28 -12.07
C GLN A 184 -1.39 13.00 -12.31
N GLN A 185 -1.72 11.86 -12.91
CA GLN A 185 -3.11 11.45 -13.16
C GLN A 185 -3.91 11.33 -11.86
N LEU A 186 -3.35 10.65 -10.85
CA LEU A 186 -4.01 10.49 -9.56
C LEU A 186 -4.09 11.81 -8.78
N ARG A 187 -3.12 12.72 -8.96
CA ARG A 187 -3.20 14.08 -8.39
C ARG A 187 -4.29 14.90 -9.03
N GLU A 188 -4.45 14.84 -10.36
CA GLU A 188 -5.54 15.53 -11.05
C GLU A 188 -6.89 15.01 -10.59
N LEU A 189 -7.02 13.68 -10.48
CA LEU A 189 -8.26 13.05 -10.07
C LEU A 189 -8.47 13.24 -8.55
N LEU A 190 -7.71 12.56 -7.72
CA LEU A 190 -7.98 12.46 -6.28
C LEU A 190 -7.29 13.53 -5.42
N GLY A 191 -6.37 14.31 -5.99
CA GLY A 191 -5.73 15.43 -5.29
C GLY A 191 -4.46 15.10 -4.50
N TYR A 192 -3.92 13.88 -4.63
CA TYR A 192 -2.71 13.39 -3.96
C TYR A 192 -1.74 12.73 -4.95
N ASP A 193 -0.46 12.70 -4.60
CA ASP A 193 0.64 12.18 -5.42
C ASP A 193 0.99 10.73 -5.04
N LEU A 194 1.05 10.43 -3.75
CA LEU A 194 1.36 9.10 -3.23
C LEU A 194 0.18 8.52 -2.46
N TYR A 195 0.05 7.20 -2.53
CA TYR A 195 -1.04 6.44 -1.91
C TYR A 195 -0.46 5.24 -1.18
N VAL A 196 -0.68 5.20 0.14
CA VAL A 196 -0.33 4.05 0.99
C VAL A 196 -1.61 3.32 1.35
N SER A 197 -1.70 2.02 1.04
CA SER A 197 -2.87 1.21 1.38
C SER A 197 -3.14 1.22 2.89
N ALA A 198 -4.40 1.30 3.31
CA ALA A 198 -4.80 1.16 4.71
C ALA A 198 -4.34 -0.17 5.31
N THR A 199 -4.22 -1.23 4.50
CA THR A 199 -3.69 -2.54 4.95
C THR A 199 -2.22 -2.50 5.35
N ALA A 200 -1.48 -1.49 4.87
CA ALA A 200 -0.10 -1.26 5.25
C ALA A 200 0.01 -0.47 6.57
N LEU A 201 -1.07 0.06 7.12
CA LEU A 201 -1.03 0.79 8.40
C LEU A 201 -1.16 -0.17 9.59
N ASP A 202 -0.80 0.28 10.78
CA ASP A 202 -0.90 -0.50 12.03
C ASP A 202 -2.27 -0.35 12.71
N ARG A 203 -3.08 0.61 12.27
CA ARG A 203 -4.39 0.99 12.82
C ARG A 203 -5.32 1.50 11.73
N ASP A 204 -6.55 1.87 12.10
CA ASP A 204 -7.49 2.51 11.18
C ASP A 204 -6.89 3.78 10.55
N VAL A 205 -7.25 4.08 9.28
CA VAL A 205 -6.63 5.18 8.54
C VAL A 205 -6.83 6.54 9.22
N TYR A 206 -7.98 6.78 9.84
CA TYR A 206 -8.26 8.05 10.53
C TYR A 206 -7.51 8.14 11.84
N GLU A 207 -7.43 7.04 12.58
CA GLU A 207 -6.62 6.95 13.80
C GLU A 207 -5.13 7.15 13.48
N PHE A 208 -4.67 6.63 12.34
CA PHE A 208 -3.30 6.81 11.87
C PHE A 208 -3.01 8.26 11.49
N ILE A 209 -3.94 8.94 10.80
CA ILE A 209 -3.83 10.37 10.49
C ILE A 209 -3.73 11.20 11.78
N ALA A 210 -4.59 10.93 12.77
CA ALA A 210 -4.54 11.62 14.06
C ALA A 210 -3.20 11.39 14.78
N HIS A 211 -2.61 10.19 14.64
CA HIS A 211 -1.28 9.90 15.18
C HIS A 211 -0.16 10.63 14.42
N LEU A 212 -0.21 10.67 13.09
CA LEU A 212 0.72 11.43 12.26
C LEU A 212 0.70 12.93 12.62
N GLN A 213 -0.48 13.51 12.84
CA GLN A 213 -0.62 14.90 13.26
C GLN A 213 0.08 15.19 14.59
N LYS A 214 -0.02 14.27 15.57
CA LYS A 214 0.71 14.39 16.84
C LYS A 214 2.22 14.31 16.66
N LEU A 215 2.71 13.42 15.80
CA LEU A 215 4.13 13.31 15.48
C LEU A 215 4.64 14.58 14.81
N GLN A 216 3.88 15.14 13.86
CA GLN A 216 4.21 16.39 13.19
C GLN A 216 4.24 17.58 14.16
N ALA A 217 3.27 17.68 15.07
CA ALA A 217 3.25 18.71 16.11
C ALA A 217 4.48 18.63 17.03
N SER A 218 4.78 17.43 17.54
CA SER A 218 5.96 17.20 18.39
C SER A 218 7.28 17.51 17.68
N ARG A 219 7.39 17.20 16.39
CA ARG A 219 8.53 17.61 15.56
C ARG A 219 8.67 19.13 15.52
N ASN A 220 7.58 19.84 15.24
CA ASN A 220 7.61 21.30 15.11
C ASN A 220 7.97 21.98 16.44
N GLU A 221 7.49 21.45 17.57
CA GLU A 221 7.89 21.90 18.91
C GLU A 221 9.38 21.69 19.15
N ALA A 222 9.91 20.51 18.82
CA ALA A 222 11.34 20.22 18.98
C ALA A 222 12.23 21.11 18.09
N ALA A 223 11.80 21.40 16.86
CA ALA A 223 12.51 22.31 15.96
C ALA A 223 12.53 23.76 16.49
N SER A 224 11.43 24.22 17.09
CA SER A 224 11.39 25.56 17.70
C SER A 224 12.29 25.72 18.93
N GLN A 225 12.58 24.64 19.65
CA GLN A 225 13.47 24.65 20.82
C GLN A 225 14.95 24.56 20.47
N SER A 226 15.30 24.12 19.26
CA SER A 226 16.70 24.04 18.80
C SER A 226 17.22 25.33 18.17
N ASP A 227 16.32 26.23 17.78
CA ASP A 227 16.65 27.53 17.18
C ASP A 227 16.80 28.67 18.21
N ASP A 228 16.45 28.41 19.48
CA ASP A 228 16.65 29.28 20.65
C ASP A 228 17.94 28.91 21.43
#